data_AF-A0A842P3W1-F1
#
_entry.id   AF-A0A842P3W1-F1
#
_cell.length_a   1.000
_cell.length_b   1.000
_cell.length_c   1.000
_cell.angle_alpha   90.00
_cell.angle_beta   90.00
_cell.angle_gamma   90.00
#
_symmetry.space_group_name_H-M   'P 1'
#
loop_
_entity.id
_entity.type
_entity.pdbx_description
1 polymer ?
#
loop_
_entity_poly.entity_id
_entity_poly.type
_entity_poly.pdbx_seq_one_letter_code
_entity_poly.pdbx_strand_id
1 'polypeptide(L)'
;MKIGCHVSASGSIDKAVDNAVERDCSAFQIFTRSPRSWHAKELTKEVIDAFKSKLKASKIDRFAICAHMPYLPNLATPKNDAFEKSVNTLISEVERCAQLGIPYLVT
;
A
#
# COMPACT_ATOMS: atom_id res chain seq x y z
N MET A 1 -7.76 0.85 -21.02
CA MET A 1 -7.83 -0.32 -20.12
C MET A 1 -6.77 -0.15 -19.04
N LYS A 2 -7.07 -0.43 -17.76
CA LYS A 2 -6.13 -0.31 -16.62
C LYS A 2 -5.81 -1.72 -16.12
N ILE A 3 -4.61 -2.20 -16.39
CA ILE A 3 -4.15 -3.56 -16.08
C ILE A 3 -2.77 -3.50 -15.45
N GLY A 4 -2.58 -4.33 -14.44
CA GLY A 4 -1.27 -4.76 -13.99
C GLY A 4 -1.44 -5.81 -12.91
N CYS A 5 -0.54 -5.84 -11.95
CA CYS A 5 -0.47 -6.89 -10.95
C CYS A 5 -0.13 -6.35 -9.56
N HIS A 6 -0.12 -7.25 -8.57
CA HIS A 6 0.48 -6.95 -7.30
C HIS A 6 2.00 -6.92 -7.44
N VAL A 7 2.63 -5.78 -7.17
CA VAL A 7 4.07 -5.59 -7.29
C VAL A 7 4.74 -5.56 -5.92
N SER A 8 6.03 -5.88 -5.90
CA SER A 8 6.83 -5.85 -4.68
C SER A 8 7.19 -4.42 -4.30
N ALA A 9 7.09 -4.10 -3.02
CA ALA A 9 7.59 -2.87 -2.39
C ALA A 9 8.85 -3.16 -1.53
N SER A 10 9.55 -4.26 -1.80
CA SER A 10 10.73 -4.67 -1.03
C SER A 10 11.85 -3.63 -1.14
N GLY A 11 12.53 -3.38 -0.01
CA GLY A 11 13.56 -2.35 0.12
C GLY A 11 13.00 -0.97 0.43
N SER A 12 12.05 -0.47 -0.38
CA SER A 12 11.33 0.77 -0.12
C SER A 12 10.05 0.86 -0.96
N ILE A 13 9.04 1.57 -0.45
CA ILE A 13 7.71 1.65 -1.09
C ILE A 13 7.74 2.36 -2.44
N ASP A 14 8.60 3.36 -2.60
CA ASP A 14 8.78 4.08 -3.87
C ASP A 14 9.30 3.18 -5.01
N LYS A 15 9.97 2.05 -4.69
CA LYS A 15 10.39 1.05 -5.68
C LYS A 15 9.23 0.30 -6.31
N ALA A 16 8.06 0.29 -5.69
CA ALA A 16 6.89 -0.35 -6.27
C ALA A 16 6.47 0.32 -7.59
N VAL A 17 6.64 1.63 -7.70
CA VAL A 17 6.36 2.37 -8.94
C VAL A 17 7.31 1.91 -10.05
N ASP A 18 8.61 1.84 -9.75
CA ASP A 18 9.62 1.38 -10.70
C ASP A 18 9.29 -0.06 -11.17
N ASN A 19 9.00 -0.95 -10.23
CA ASN A 19 8.64 -2.33 -10.52
C ASN A 19 7.38 -2.44 -11.41
N ALA A 20 6.39 -1.56 -11.23
CA ALA A 20 5.20 -1.53 -12.07
C ALA A 20 5.53 -1.02 -13.49
N VAL A 21 6.33 0.04 -13.59
CA VAL A 21 6.76 0.63 -14.87
C VAL A 21 7.60 -0.36 -15.68
N GLU A 22 8.55 -1.05 -15.05
CA GLU A 22 9.38 -2.10 -15.69
C GLU A 22 8.56 -3.26 -16.27
N ARG A 23 7.34 -3.46 -15.79
CA ARG A 23 6.42 -4.53 -16.21
C ARG A 23 5.32 -4.01 -17.15
N ASP A 24 5.46 -2.79 -17.66
CA ASP A 24 4.46 -2.13 -18.52
C ASP A 24 3.06 -2.08 -17.90
N CYS A 25 2.98 -2.01 -16.57
CA CYS A 25 1.71 -1.93 -15.87
C CYS A 25 1.08 -0.53 -16.08
N SER A 26 -0.24 -0.52 -16.26
CA SER A 26 -1.07 0.69 -16.26
C SER A 26 -1.93 0.82 -14.99
N ALA A 27 -1.85 -0.17 -14.10
CA ALA A 27 -2.42 -0.24 -12.76
C ALA A 27 -1.54 -1.14 -11.88
N PHE A 28 -1.53 -0.98 -10.56
CA PHE A 28 -0.84 -1.94 -9.68
C PHE A 28 -1.38 -1.94 -8.25
N GLN A 29 -1.11 -3.04 -7.53
CA GLN A 29 -1.42 -3.18 -6.10
C GLN A 29 -0.14 -3.35 -5.29
N ILE A 30 -0.12 -2.84 -4.05
CA ILE A 30 0.97 -3.08 -3.09
C ILE A 30 0.46 -3.37 -1.69
N PHE A 31 1.30 -4.00 -0.88
CA PHE A 31 1.24 -3.82 0.57
C PHE A 31 2.00 -2.54 0.93
N THR A 32 1.41 -1.67 1.75
CA THR A 32 2.13 -0.48 2.25
C THR A 32 3.10 -0.81 3.39
N ARG A 33 3.09 -2.06 3.87
CA ARG A 33 3.94 -2.58 4.94
C ARG A 33 4.18 -4.08 4.79
N SER A 34 4.91 -4.70 5.71
CA SER A 34 5.04 -6.17 5.69
C SER A 34 3.68 -6.84 5.90
N PRO A 35 3.22 -7.73 5.01
CA PRO A 35 1.92 -8.40 5.14
C PRO A 35 1.87 -9.42 6.29
N ARG A 36 3.03 -9.75 6.88
CA ARG A 36 3.22 -10.79 7.90
C ARG A 36 3.50 -10.25 9.30
N SER A 37 3.42 -8.93 9.50
CA SER A 37 3.74 -8.28 10.78
C SER A 37 2.65 -7.31 11.22
N TRP A 38 2.40 -7.25 12.53
CA TRP A 38 1.58 -6.21 13.15
C TRP A 38 2.28 -4.86 13.17
N HIS A 39 3.61 -4.85 13.23
CA HIS A 39 4.41 -3.64 13.25
C HIS A 39 4.64 -3.10 11.83
N ALA A 40 4.32 -1.83 11.62
CA ALA A 40 4.61 -1.08 10.41
C ALA A 40 5.79 -0.15 10.64
N LYS A 41 6.74 -0.07 9.69
CA LYS A 41 7.73 1.02 9.71
C LYS A 41 7.03 2.33 9.34
N GLU A 42 7.38 3.41 10.03
CA GLU A 42 6.91 4.75 9.67
C GLU A 42 7.33 5.11 8.24
N LEU A 43 6.45 5.84 7.55
CA LEU A 43 6.76 6.43 6.26
C LEU A 43 7.52 7.73 6.50
N THR A 44 8.77 7.80 6.07
CA THR A 44 9.50 9.07 6.13
C THR A 44 9.03 9.98 5.00
N LYS A 45 9.20 11.30 5.20
CA LYS A 45 8.82 12.31 4.19
C LYS A 45 9.53 12.05 2.86
N GLU A 46 10.78 11.63 2.90
CA GLU A 46 11.60 11.33 1.72
C GLU A 46 10.99 10.17 0.90
N VAL A 47 10.54 9.10 1.57
CA VAL A 47 9.91 7.95 0.90
C VAL A 47 8.55 8.33 0.32
N ILE A 48 7.76 9.13 1.03
CA ILE A 48 6.46 9.62 0.55
C ILE A 48 6.64 10.48 -0.71
N ASP A 49 7.57 11.44 -0.65
CA ASP A 49 7.85 12.36 -1.76
C ASP A 49 8.42 11.60 -2.97
N ALA A 50 9.29 10.61 -2.74
CA ALA A 50 9.82 9.74 -3.79
C ALA A 50 8.71 8.92 -4.47
N PHE A 51 7.83 8.28 -3.71
CA PHE A 51 6.70 7.51 -4.26
C PHE A 51 5.80 8.39 -5.13
N LYS A 52 5.38 9.56 -4.61
CA LYS A 52 4.52 10.51 -5.34
C LYS A 52 5.18 11.05 -6.60
N SER A 53 6.47 11.40 -6.51
CA SER A 53 7.22 11.94 -7.64
C SER A 53 7.39 10.92 -8.75
N LYS A 54 7.75 9.68 -8.41
CA LYS A 54 7.85 8.57 -9.37
C LYS A 54 6.51 8.25 -10.01
N LEU A 55 5.44 8.18 -9.22
CA LEU A 55 4.10 7.91 -9.75
C LEU A 55 3.68 9.00 -10.74
N LYS A 56 3.91 10.28 -10.39
CA LYS A 56 3.63 11.43 -11.27
C LYS A 56 4.47 11.41 -12.56
N ALA A 57 5.72 10.96 -12.50
CA ALA A 57 6.59 10.84 -13.66
C ALA A 57 6.25 9.64 -14.55
N SER A 58 5.55 8.64 -14.00
CA SER A 58 5.09 7.47 -14.74
C SER A 58 3.86 7.78 -15.62
N LYS A 59 3.47 6.83 -16.48
CA LYS A 59 2.21 6.88 -17.23
C LYS A 59 1.03 6.25 -16.46
N ILE A 60 1.25 5.85 -15.20
CA ILE A 60 0.25 5.18 -14.36
C ILE A 60 -0.65 6.25 -13.74
N ASP A 61 -1.94 6.05 -13.88
CA ASP A 61 -2.95 6.94 -13.33
C ASP A 61 -3.02 6.78 -11.81
N ARG A 62 -3.10 7.89 -11.08
CA ARG A 62 -3.22 7.91 -9.62
C ARG A 62 -4.46 7.17 -9.10
N PHE A 63 -5.48 6.97 -9.93
CA PHE A 63 -6.67 6.18 -9.59
C PHE A 63 -6.58 4.72 -10.07
N ALA A 64 -5.44 4.30 -10.62
CA ALA A 64 -5.20 2.92 -11.03
C ALA A 64 -4.28 2.19 -10.05
N ILE A 65 -4.16 2.68 -8.81
CA ILE A 65 -3.35 2.05 -7.77
C ILE A 65 -4.18 1.75 -6.53
N CYS A 66 -3.90 0.62 -5.88
CA CYS A 66 -4.53 0.25 -4.63
C CYS A 66 -3.50 -0.30 -3.63
N ALA A 67 -3.79 -0.09 -2.35
CA ALA A 67 -3.13 -0.79 -1.26
C ALA A 67 -3.93 -2.04 -0.90
N HIS A 68 -3.27 -3.05 -0.37
CA HIS A 68 -3.89 -4.19 0.28
C HIS A 68 -3.48 -4.20 1.75
N MET A 69 -4.45 -4.40 2.64
CA MET A 69 -4.21 -4.58 4.08
C MET A 69 -3.39 -5.85 4.31
N PRO A 70 -2.48 -5.92 5.29
CA PRO A 70 -1.78 -7.17 5.63
C PRO A 70 -2.76 -8.32 5.91
N TYR A 71 -2.28 -9.57 5.93
CA TYR A 71 -3.15 -10.73 6.11
C TYR A 71 -3.60 -10.99 7.56
N LEU A 72 -2.94 -10.34 8.53
CA LEU A 72 -3.16 -10.56 9.96
C LEU A 72 -4.49 -10.03 10.53
N PRO A 73 -4.97 -8.83 10.12
CA PRO A 73 -6.23 -8.29 10.61
C PRO A 73 -7.41 -9.18 10.22
N ASN A 74 -8.29 -9.39 11.19
CA ASN A 74 -9.57 -10.04 10.99
C ASN A 74 -10.63 -9.23 11.75
N LEU A 75 -11.37 -8.38 11.03
CA LEU A 75 -12.44 -7.56 11.60
C LEU A 75 -13.68 -8.37 12.02
N ALA A 76 -13.74 -9.66 11.66
CA ALA A 76 -14.79 -10.58 12.05
C ALA A 76 -14.38 -11.53 13.19
N THR A 77 -13.21 -11.32 13.80
CA THR A 77 -12.75 -12.17 14.92
C THR A 77 -13.62 -11.96 16.17
N PRO A 78 -14.00 -13.03 16.89
CA PRO A 78 -14.71 -12.92 18.16
C PRO A 78 -13.78 -12.58 19.34
N LYS A 79 -12.47 -12.53 19.11
CA LYS A 79 -11.46 -12.25 20.15
C LYS A 79 -11.20 -10.74 20.22
N ASN A 80 -11.58 -10.11 21.33
CA ASN A 80 -11.49 -8.66 21.50
C ASN A 80 -10.09 -8.09 21.22
N ASP A 81 -9.04 -8.76 21.71
CA ASP A 81 -7.65 -8.32 21.52
C ASP A 81 -7.23 -8.31 20.03
N ALA A 82 -7.62 -9.36 19.29
CA ALA A 82 -7.36 -9.47 17.86
C ALA A 82 -8.23 -8.49 17.06
N PHE A 83 -9.47 -8.24 17.50
CA PHE A 83 -10.36 -7.27 16.89
C PHE A 83 -9.79 -5.86 16.98
N GLU A 84 -9.39 -5.43 18.18
CA GLU A 84 -8.77 -4.11 18.41
C GLU A 84 -7.50 -3.93 17.57
N LYS A 85 -6.61 -4.94 17.53
CA LYS A 85 -5.42 -4.90 16.66
C LYS A 85 -5.77 -4.80 15.17
N SER A 86 -6.88 -5.40 14.75
CA SER A 86 -7.36 -5.36 13.37
C SER A 86 -7.91 -3.99 13.02
N VAL A 87 -8.70 -3.38 13.91
CA VAL A 87 -9.23 -2.01 13.75
C VAL A 87 -8.08 -1.00 13.71
N ASN A 88 -7.13 -1.08 14.64
CA ASN A 88 -5.95 -0.21 14.65
C ASN A 88 -5.11 -0.37 13.38
N THR A 89 -5.02 -1.59 12.86
CA THR A 89 -4.37 -1.82 11.57
C THR A 89 -5.09 -1.13 10.43
N LEU A 90 -6.42 -1.27 10.34
CA LEU A 90 -7.21 -0.65 9.29
C LEU A 90 -7.04 0.88 9.30
N ILE A 91 -7.15 1.50 10.48
CA ILE A 91 -6.94 2.94 10.66
C ILE A 91 -5.55 3.34 10.14
N SER A 92 -4.50 2.65 10.58
CA SER A 92 -3.12 2.93 10.15
C SER A 92 -2.92 2.73 8.64
N GLU A 93 -3.52 1.72 8.01
CA GLU A 93 -3.43 1.54 6.55
C GLU A 93 -4.14 2.66 5.79
N VAL A 94 -5.29 3.13 6.27
CA VAL A 94 -6.01 4.28 5.68
C VAL A 94 -5.18 5.55 5.78
N GLU A 95 -4.56 5.81 6.93
CA GLU A 95 -3.65 6.95 7.12
C GLU A 95 -2.43 6.87 6.18
N ARG A 96 -1.84 5.69 6.03
CA ARG A 96 -0.72 5.46 5.10
C ARG A 96 -1.15 5.67 3.65
N CYS A 97 -2.35 5.22 3.28
CA CYS A 97 -2.92 5.49 1.96
C CYS A 97 -3.05 7.00 1.72
N ALA A 98 -3.56 7.75 2.70
CA ALA A 98 -3.66 9.21 2.62
C ALA A 98 -2.28 9.88 2.47
N GLN A 99 -1.28 9.44 3.24
CA GLN A 99 0.09 9.94 3.13
C GLN A 99 0.69 9.69 1.74
N LEU A 100 0.52 8.48 1.19
CA LEU A 100 1.04 8.09 -0.13
C LEU A 100 0.21 8.64 -1.30
N GLY A 101 -1.04 9.05 -1.05
CA GLY A 101 -1.99 9.45 -2.09
C GLY A 101 -2.63 8.26 -2.83
N ILE A 102 -2.71 7.10 -2.18
CA ILE A 102 -3.37 5.89 -2.72
C ILE A 102 -4.87 5.98 -2.40
N PRO A 103 -5.76 5.96 -3.41
CA PRO A 103 -7.19 6.20 -3.18
C PRO A 103 -7.98 4.99 -2.68
N TYR A 104 -7.43 3.78 -2.78
CA TYR A 104 -8.15 2.55 -2.47
C TYR A 104 -7.35 1.64 -1.54
N LEU A 105 -8.04 1.04 -0.57
CA LEU A 105 -7.52 0.02 0.32
C LEU A 105 -8.40 -1.24 0.22
N VAL A 106 -7.79 -2.36 -0.12
CA VAL A 106 -8.42 -3.70 -0.12
C VAL A 106 -8.22 -4.31 1.27
N THR A 107 -9.30 -4.84 1.87
CA THR A 107 -9.31 -5.42 3.22
C THR A 107 -9.52 -6.92 3.20
#